data_AF-A0A6J8DBL0-F1
#
_entry.id   AF-A0A6J8DBL0-F1
#
_cell.length_a   1.000
_cell.length_b   1.000
_cell.length_c   1.000
_cell.angle_alpha   90.00
_cell.angle_beta   90.00
_cell.angle_gamma   90.00
#
_symmetry.space_group_name_H-M   'P 1'
#
loop_
_entity.id
_entity.type
_entity.pdbx_description
1 polymer ?
#
loop_
_entity_poly.entity_id
_entity_poly.type
_entity_poly.pdbx_seq_one_letter_code
_entity_poly.pdbx_strand_id
1 'polypeptide(L)'
;MLHTHQIQLQKNYMMFVHGVDCKTDIADHLYQSDVLSTDEKEEICNSALTELESNRILYHILFWKGEDAYTHLLEALKHGEYQDVATEMEKTELSDQEIQLCQIGKYNKV
;
A
#
# COMPACT_ATOMS: atom_id res chain seq x y z
N MET A 1 -2.99 -5.90 -15.38
CA MET A 1 -1.63 -6.46 -15.19
C MET A 1 -1.24 -6.11 -13.76
N LEU A 2 -0.80 -7.08 -12.97
CA LEU A 2 -0.34 -6.80 -11.61
C LEU A 2 1.15 -6.52 -11.63
N HIS A 3 1.57 -5.46 -10.95
CA HIS A 3 2.96 -5.13 -10.70
C HIS A 3 3.44 -5.80 -9.41
N THR A 4 4.75 -5.92 -9.26
CA THR A 4 5.39 -6.52 -8.08
C THR A 4 4.88 -5.93 -6.78
N HIS A 5 4.80 -4.60 -6.68
CA HIS A 5 4.28 -3.90 -5.49
C HIS A 5 2.82 -4.25 -5.19
N GLN A 6 1.97 -4.45 -6.21
CA GLN A 6 0.57 -4.83 -6.01
C GLN A 6 0.44 -6.24 -5.42
N ILE A 7 1.30 -7.16 -5.84
CA ILE A 7 1.31 -8.53 -5.30
C ILE A 7 1.85 -8.52 -3.86
N GLN A 8 2.91 -7.74 -3.58
CA GLN A 8 3.42 -7.57 -2.23
C GLN A 8 2.36 -6.96 -1.29
N LEU A 9 1.66 -5.92 -1.75
CA LEU A 9 0.55 -5.33 -1.01
C LEU A 9 -0.57 -6.36 -0.74
N GLN A 10 -0.94 -7.16 -1.75
CA GLN A 10 -1.95 -8.22 -1.62
C GLN A 10 -1.56 -9.29 -0.60
N LYS A 11 -0.33 -9.79 -0.64
CA LYS A 11 0.15 -10.84 0.29
C LYS A 11 0.19 -10.35 1.73
N ASN A 12 0.45 -9.06 1.93
CA ASN A 12 0.50 -8.44 3.26
C ASN A 12 -0.81 -7.77 3.68
N TYR A 13 -1.90 -7.96 2.93
CA TYR A 13 -3.17 -7.28 3.17
C TYR A 13 -3.65 -7.42 4.62
N MET A 14 -3.67 -8.63 5.16
CA MET A 14 -4.16 -8.85 6.53
C MET A 14 -3.28 -8.18 7.58
N MET A 15 -1.95 -8.24 7.41
CA MET A 15 -1.01 -7.61 8.33
C MET A 15 -1.14 -6.08 8.29
N PHE A 16 -1.24 -5.51 7.10
CA PHE A 16 -1.42 -4.08 6.92
C PHE A 16 -2.76 -3.59 7.49
N VAL A 17 -3.86 -4.22 7.09
CA VAL A 17 -5.21 -3.74 7.42
C VAL A 17 -5.55 -3.89 8.91
N HIS A 18 -4.96 -4.87 9.60
CA HIS A 18 -5.19 -5.08 11.03
C HIS A 18 -4.06 -4.59 11.95
N GLY A 19 -2.87 -4.30 11.41
CA GLY A 19 -1.67 -4.03 12.20
C GLY A 19 -1.24 -2.57 12.23
N VAL A 20 -1.96 -1.67 11.55
CA VAL A 20 -1.55 -0.29 11.31
C VAL A 20 -2.70 0.67 11.60
N ASP A 21 -2.43 1.83 12.20
CA ASP A 21 -3.35 2.97 12.17
C ASP A 21 -2.91 3.94 11.07
N CYS A 22 -3.67 3.98 9.97
CA CYS A 22 -3.32 4.85 8.86
C CYS A 22 -3.79 6.30 9.00
N LYS A 23 -4.71 6.61 9.94
CA LYS A 23 -5.38 7.93 9.97
C LYS A 23 -4.49 9.08 10.41
N THR A 24 -3.46 8.77 11.17
CA THR A 24 -2.55 9.72 11.79
C THR A 24 -1.35 9.92 10.86
N ASP A 25 -0.18 9.40 11.25
CA ASP A 25 1.09 9.79 10.65
C ASP A 25 1.26 9.29 9.20
N ILE A 26 0.60 8.18 8.85
CA ILE A 26 0.76 7.55 7.54
C ILE A 26 -0.01 8.32 6.47
N ALA A 27 -1.29 8.63 6.68
CA ALA A 27 -2.05 9.43 5.74
C ALA A 27 -1.46 10.84 5.58
N ASP A 28 -0.96 11.43 6.66
CA ASP A 28 -0.26 12.72 6.61
C ASP A 28 1.02 12.66 5.78
N HIS A 29 1.86 11.64 5.99
CA HIS A 29 3.08 11.46 5.23
C HIS A 29 2.79 11.23 3.74
N LEU A 30 1.84 10.35 3.42
CA LEU A 30 1.48 10.06 2.03
C LEU A 30 0.86 11.27 1.32
N TYR A 31 0.16 12.13 2.04
CA TYR A 31 -0.31 13.41 1.50
C TYR A 31 0.85 14.39 1.24
N GLN A 32 1.79 14.50 2.18
CA GLN A 32 2.97 15.37 2.01
C GLN A 32 3.88 14.92 0.86
N SER A 33 3.93 13.62 0.59
CA SER A 33 4.69 13.03 -0.52
C SER A 33 3.94 13.04 -1.87
N ASP A 34 2.81 13.76 -1.97
CA ASP A 34 1.97 13.87 -3.19
C ASP A 34 1.41 12.52 -3.68
N VAL A 35 1.36 11.51 -2.79
CA VAL A 35 0.76 10.21 -3.08
C VAL A 35 -0.75 10.31 -2.92
N LEU A 36 -1.24 10.90 -1.82
CA LEU A 36 -2.66 11.11 -1.60
C LEU A 36 -3.07 12.52 -2.01
N SER A 37 -4.20 12.64 -2.70
CA SER A 37 -4.91 13.90 -2.87
C SER A 37 -5.62 14.31 -1.58
N THR A 38 -6.06 15.57 -1.52
CA THR A 38 -6.83 16.09 -0.37
C THR A 38 -8.12 15.28 -0.14
N ASP A 39 -8.85 14.97 -1.21
CA ASP A 39 -10.10 14.21 -1.14
C ASP A 39 -9.86 12.78 -0.62
N GLU A 40 -8.82 12.10 -1.12
CA GLU A 40 -8.44 10.75 -0.69
C GLU A 40 -8.03 10.72 0.78
N LYS A 41 -7.28 11.74 1.23
CA LYS A 41 -6.90 11.88 2.63
C LYS A 41 -8.13 12.09 3.51
N GLU A 42 -9.05 12.97 3.12
CA GLU A 42 -10.29 13.22 3.87
C GLU A 42 -11.16 11.96 3.96
N GLU A 43 -11.21 11.16 2.88
CA GLU A 43 -11.91 9.88 2.88
C GLU A 43 -11.34 8.90 3.91
N ILE A 44 -10.00 8.77 3.96
CA ILE A 44 -9.30 7.89 4.92
C ILE A 44 -9.46 8.40 6.36
N CYS A 45 -9.26 9.70 6.57
CA CYS A 45 -9.29 10.32 7.90
C CYS A 45 -10.72 10.55 8.42
N ASN A 46 -11.75 10.13 7.69
CA ASN A 46 -13.14 10.28 8.11
C ASN A 46 -13.37 9.64 9.48
N SER A 47 -13.80 10.44 10.46
CA SER A 47 -13.99 10.02 11.85
C SER A 47 -15.11 8.98 12.02
N ALA A 48 -16.01 8.84 11.05
CA ALA A 48 -17.08 7.84 11.08
C ALA A 48 -16.60 6.42 10.72
N LEU A 49 -15.46 6.30 10.04
CA LEU A 49 -14.91 5.00 9.65
C LEU A 49 -14.14 4.36 10.80
N THR A 50 -14.21 3.04 10.89
CA THR A 50 -13.30 2.26 11.74
C THR A 50 -11.87 2.32 11.18
N GLU A 51 -10.87 2.06 12.02
CA GLU A 51 -9.47 1.93 11.58
C GLU A 51 -9.35 0.90 10.45
N LEU A 52 -10.04 -0.25 10.60
CA LEU A 52 -10.09 -1.30 9.61
C LEU A 52 -10.61 -0.82 8.24
N GLU A 53 -11.71 -0.07 8.22
CA GLU A 53 -12.28 0.48 6.99
C GLU A 53 -11.35 1.51 6.35
N SER A 54 -10.73 2.35 7.17
CA SER A 54 -9.81 3.40 6.71
C SER A 54 -8.57 2.77 6.07
N ASN A 55 -8.02 1.74 6.71
CA ASN A 55 -6.90 0.97 6.18
C ASN A 55 -7.26 0.26 4.86
N ARG A 56 -8.50 -0.22 4.73
CA ARG A 56 -8.97 -0.84 3.47
C ARG A 56 -9.07 0.18 2.34
N ILE A 57 -9.55 1.39 2.64
CA ILE A 57 -9.62 2.49 1.67
C ILE A 57 -8.21 2.86 1.23
N LEU A 58 -7.29 3.07 2.19
CA LEU A 58 -5.89 3.37 1.88
C LEU A 58 -5.24 2.25 1.05
N TYR A 59 -5.46 0.99 1.41
CA TYR A 59 -5.01 -0.15 0.63
C TYR A 59 -5.53 -0.10 -0.81
N HIS A 60 -6.83 0.18 -0.99
CA HIS A 60 -7.44 0.25 -2.31
C HIS A 60 -6.84 1.36 -3.16
N ILE A 61 -6.60 2.53 -2.57
CA ILE A 61 -5.97 3.66 -3.23
C ILE A 61 -4.54 3.31 -3.66
N LEU A 62 -3.72 2.83 -2.72
CA LEU A 62 -2.31 2.49 -2.97
C LEU A 62 -2.14 1.36 -3.98
N PHE A 63 -3.08 0.42 -4.02
CA PHE A 63 -3.09 -0.64 -5.01
C PHE A 63 -3.10 -0.10 -6.45
N TRP A 64 -3.67 1.08 -6.70
CA TRP A 64 -3.73 1.67 -8.05
C TRP A 64 -2.68 2.77 -8.32
N LYS A 65 -2.02 3.30 -7.28
CA LYS A 65 -1.10 4.45 -7.41
C LYS A 65 0.33 4.12 -7.85
N GLY A 66 0.63 2.84 -8.09
CA GLY A 66 1.90 2.44 -8.68
C GLY A 66 3.02 2.21 -7.65
N GLU A 67 4.25 2.00 -8.15
CA GLU A 67 5.40 1.58 -7.34
C GLU A 67 5.91 2.69 -6.42
N ASP A 68 5.91 3.94 -6.86
CA ASP A 68 6.35 5.08 -6.05
C ASP A 68 5.49 5.26 -4.80
N ALA A 69 4.17 5.06 -4.93
CA ALA A 69 3.24 5.10 -3.81
C ALA A 69 3.51 3.99 -2.78
N TYR A 70 3.94 2.81 -3.24
CA TYR A 70 4.33 1.71 -2.36
C TYR A 70 5.62 2.02 -1.59
N THR A 71 6.61 2.61 -2.26
CA THR A 71 7.86 3.06 -1.60
C THR A 71 7.56 4.08 -0.51
N HIS A 72 6.75 5.09 -0.80
CA HIS A 72 6.36 6.09 0.19
C HIS A 72 5.51 5.52 1.33
N LEU A 73 4.70 4.48 1.07
CA LEU A 73 4.03 3.74 2.14
C LEU A 73 5.04 3.08 3.07
N LEU A 74 6.04 2.39 2.52
CA LEU A 74 7.07 1.72 3.32
C LEU A 74 7.88 2.72 4.13
N GLU A 75 8.21 3.88 3.54
CA GLU A 75 8.85 4.99 4.25
C GLU A 75 7.96 5.50 5.39
N ALA A 76 6.67 5.76 5.14
CA ALA A 76 5.73 6.19 6.16
C ALA A 76 5.65 5.18 7.33
N LEU A 77 5.58 3.89 7.02
CA LEU A 77 5.53 2.82 8.02
C LEU A 77 6.84 2.72 8.82
N LYS A 78 8.01 2.92 8.17
CA LYS A 78 9.33 2.94 8.83
C LYS A 78 9.54 4.17 9.70
N HIS A 79 9.01 5.32 9.28
CA HIS A 79 9.10 6.57 10.04
C HIS A 79 8.12 6.62 11.21
N GLY A 80 7.01 5.89 11.12
CA GLY A 80 6.10 5.66 12.24
C GLY A 80 6.54 4.50 13.16
N GLU A 81 5.60 3.96 13.91
CA GLU A 81 5.82 2.85 14.86
C GLU A 81 5.73 1.46 14.21
N TYR A 82 5.66 1.39 12.88
CA TYR A 82 5.34 0.16 12.12
C TYR A 82 6.53 -0.37 11.32
N GLN A 83 7.76 -0.13 11.79
CA GLN A 83 8.98 -0.58 11.12
C GLN A 83 8.99 -2.10 10.86
N ASP A 84 8.47 -2.89 11.78
CA ASP A 84 8.38 -4.35 11.63
C ASP A 84 7.45 -4.73 10.47
N VAL A 85 6.29 -4.07 10.37
CA VAL A 85 5.33 -4.27 9.27
C VAL A 85 5.97 -3.90 7.93
N ALA A 86 6.65 -2.75 7.86
CA ALA A 86 7.35 -2.32 6.66
C ALA A 86 8.43 -3.32 6.23
N THR A 87 9.21 -3.81 7.19
CA THR A 87 10.29 -4.76 6.94
C THR A 87 9.77 -6.09 6.40
N GLU A 88 8.68 -6.61 6.96
CA GLU A 88 8.07 -7.86 6.49
C GLU A 88 7.41 -7.68 5.11
N MET A 89 6.81 -6.52 4.85
CA MET A 89 6.30 -6.17 3.52
C MET A 89 7.41 -6.12 2.46
N GLU A 90 8.58 -5.56 2.78
CA GLU A 90 9.74 -5.52 1.88
C GLU A 90 10.33 -6.90 1.59
N LYS A 91 10.40 -7.76 2.61
CA LYS A 91 10.93 -9.13 2.48
C LYS A 91 9.98 -10.09 1.78
N THR A 92 8.78 -9.65 1.41
CA THR A 92 7.79 -10.52 0.79
C THR A 92 8.28 -11.02 -0.56
N GLU A 93 8.72 -12.28 -0.57
CA GLU A 93 9.18 -12.97 -1.76
C GLU A 93 8.01 -13.24 -2.71
N LEU A 94 8.26 -13.03 -4.00
CA LEU A 94 7.35 -13.42 -5.07
C LEU A 94 7.80 -14.77 -5.62
N SER A 95 6.86 -15.69 -5.75
CA SER A 95 7.06 -16.94 -6.45
C SER A 95 7.29 -16.70 -7.95
N ASP A 96 7.93 -17.66 -8.60
CA ASP A 96 8.16 -17.62 -10.05
C ASP A 96 6.85 -17.45 -10.85
N GLN A 97 5.74 -18.00 -10.36
CA GLN A 97 4.41 -17.84 -10.96
C GLN A 97 3.88 -16.40 -10.85
N GLU A 98 4.09 -15.75 -9.70
CA GLU A 98 3.72 -14.34 -9.47
C GLU A 98 4.57 -13.40 -10.33
N ILE A 99 5.87 -13.69 -10.45
CA ILE A 99 6.79 -12.97 -11.33
C ILE A 99 6.38 -13.14 -12.80
N GLN A 100 5.99 -14.35 -13.21
CA GLN A 100 5.48 -14.60 -14.57
C GLN A 100 4.17 -13.84 -14.85
N LEU A 101 3.25 -13.75 -13.89
CA LEU A 101 2.02 -12.94 -14.03
C LEU A 101 2.34 -11.45 -14.24
N CYS A 102 3.39 -10.92 -13.63
CA CYS A 102 3.90 -9.57 -13.91
C CYS A 102 4.51 -9.44 -15.31
N GLN A 103 5.17 -10.50 -15.82
CA GLN A 103 5.90 -10.48 -17.10
C GLN A 103 5.03 -10.76 -18.34
N ILE A 104 4.05 -11.67 -18.25
CA ILE A 104 3.22 -12.09 -19.40
C ILE A 104 2.43 -10.92 -19.99
N GLY A 105 2.00 -9.97 -19.18
CA GLY A 105 1.28 -8.79 -19.70
C GLY A 105 2.16 -7.85 -20.55
N LYS A 106 3.50 -7.92 -20.48
CA LYS A 106 4.39 -7.11 -21.32
C LYS A 106 4.40 -7.61 -22.78
N TYR A 107 4.02 -8.86 -23.02
CA TYR A 107 4.07 -9.50 -24.34
C TYR A 107 2.70 -9.55 -25.06
N ASN A 108 1.61 -9.13 -24.41
CA ASN A 108 0.26 -9.09 -25.00
C ASN A 108 -0.16 -7.68 -25.48
N LYS A 109 0.80 -6.78 -25.74
CA LYS A 109 0.59 -5.65 -26.65
C LYS A 109 0.95 -6.10 -28.06
N VAL A 110 0.03 -6.81 -28.71
CA VAL A 110 0.03 -7.02 -30.18
C VAL A 110 -1.29 -6.49 -30.70
#